data_AF-A0A2Z6RCJ2-F1
#
_entry.id   AF-A0A2Z6RCJ2-F1
#
_cell.length_a   1.000
_cell.length_b   1.000
_cell.length_c   1.000
_cell.angle_alpha   90.00
_cell.angle_beta   90.00
_cell.angle_gamma   90.00
#
_symmetry.space_group_name_H-M   'P 1'
#
loop_
_entity.id
_entity.type
_entity.pdbx_description
1 polymer ?
#
loop_
_entity_poly.entity_id
_entity_poly.type
_entity_poly.pdbx_seq_one_letter_code
_entity_poly.pdbx_strand_id
1 'polypeptide(L)' 'MFHSDYKHIIDRLPKSFVKRAYERLLHHSKDSVPLESISRKSERIESYLRHTLEVYENSLNKKKCKTIAQEKLLRP' A
#
# COMPACT_ATOMS: atom_id res chain seq x y z
N MET A 1 -6.56 -11.64 -8.67
CA MET A 1 -5.16 -11.29 -8.36
C MET A 1 -4.80 -10.07 -9.19
N PHE A 2 -3.87 -9.20 -8.74
CA PHE A 2 -3.49 -8.00 -9.49
C PHE A 2 -2.70 -8.32 -10.76
N HIS A 3 -2.78 -7.45 -11.78
CA HIS A 3 -1.95 -7.54 -12.99
C HIS A 3 -0.44 -7.49 -12.68
N SER A 4 0.36 -8.16 -13.51
CA SER A 4 1.81 -8.29 -13.32
C SER A 4 2.56 -6.96 -13.37
N ASP A 5 2.05 -5.95 -14.09
CA ASP A 5 2.61 -4.58 -14.09
C ASP A 5 2.74 -4.04 -12.66
N TYR A 6 1.80 -4.36 -11.76
CA TYR A 6 1.81 -3.85 -10.38
C TYR A 6 2.83 -4.54 -9.47
N LYS A 7 3.54 -5.56 -9.97
CA LYS A 7 4.48 -6.35 -9.17
C LYS A 7 5.51 -5.49 -8.45
N HIS A 8 6.03 -4.45 -9.11
CA HIS A 8 7.02 -3.54 -8.53
C HIS A 8 6.52 -2.74 -7.33
N ILE A 9 5.20 -2.53 -7.21
CA ILE A 9 4.55 -1.87 -6.06
C ILE A 9 4.18 -2.92 -5.00
N ILE A 10 3.59 -4.03 -5.43
CA ILE A 10 3.08 -5.10 -4.56
C ILE A 10 4.22 -5.76 -3.78
N ASP A 11 5.37 -5.96 -4.41
CA ASP A 11 6.53 -6.60 -3.77
C ASP A 11 7.10 -5.79 -2.59
N ARG A 12 6.89 -4.46 -2.61
CA ARG A 12 7.29 -3.55 -1.53
C ARG A 12 6.26 -3.43 -0.41
N LEU A 13 5.05 -3.93 -0.60
CA LEU A 13 3.97 -3.87 0.38
C LEU A 13 3.85 -5.18 1.18
N PRO A 14 3.49 -5.12 2.47
CA PRO A 14 3.15 -6.31 3.23
C PRO A 14 1.96 -7.06 2.59
N LYS A 15 2.01 -8.39 2.58
CA LYS A 15 0.93 -9.24 2.01
C LYS A 15 -0.45 -8.92 2.56
N SER A 16 -0.55 -8.55 3.83
CA SER A 16 -1.82 -8.14 4.48
C SER A 16 -2.39 -6.85 3.90
N PHE A 17 -1.55 -5.88 3.55
CA PHE A 17 -1.97 -4.64 2.89
C PHE A 17 -2.45 -4.90 1.48
N VAL A 18 -1.74 -5.74 0.72
CA VAL A 18 -2.12 -6.12 -0.64
C VAL A 18 -3.49 -6.82 -0.65
N LYS A 19 -3.72 -7.78 0.27
CA LYS A 19 -5.01 -8.46 0.41
C LYS A 19 -6.14 -7.47 0.73
N ARG A 20 -5.92 -6.57 1.70
CA ARG A 20 -6.89 -5.55 2.08
C ARG A 20 -7.19 -4.56 0.96
N ALA A 21 -6.18 -4.15 0.20
CA ALA A 21 -6.33 -3.28 -0.97
C ALA A 21 -7.18 -3.95 -2.06
N TYR A 22 -6.93 -5.23 -2.32
CA TYR A 22 -7.69 -6.03 -3.27
C TYR A 22 -9.17 -6.17 -2.86
N GLU A 23 -9.43 -6.53 -1.59
CA GLU A 23 -10.78 -6.64 -1.05
C GLU A 23 -11.52 -5.28 -1.08
N ARG A 24 -10.83 -4.19 -0.76
CA ARG A 24 -11.38 -2.84 -0.88
C ARG A 24 -11.75 -2.51 -2.32
N LEU A 25 -10.85 -2.71 -3.28
CA LEU A 25 -11.14 -2.40 -4.68
C LEU A 25 -12.32 -3.22 -5.21
N LEU A 26 -12.49 -4.47 -4.77
CA LEU A 26 -13.61 -5.32 -5.20
C LEU A 26 -14.94 -4.98 -4.52
N HIS A 27 -14.93 -4.73 -3.21
CA HIS A 27 -16.16 -4.68 -2.41
C HIS A 27 -16.51 -3.27 -1.91
N HIS A 28 -15.80 -2.23 -2.34
CA HIS A 28 -16.18 -0.86 -1.98
C HIS A 28 -17.50 -0.48 -2.64
N SER A 29 -18.56 -0.39 -1.85
CA SER A 29 -19.95 -0.15 -2.30
C SER A 29 -20.10 1.03 -3.28
N LYS A 30 -19.22 2.05 -3.19
CA LYS A 30 -19.28 3.26 -4.02
C LYS A 30 -18.36 3.28 -5.24
N ASP A 31 -17.28 2.50 -5.20
CA ASP A 31 -16.18 2.56 -6.18
C ASP A 31 -15.64 1.17 -6.51
N SER A 32 -16.52 0.17 -6.49
CA SER A 32 -16.14 -1.20 -6.82
C SER A 32 -15.58 -1.23 -8.23
N VAL A 33 -14.34 -1.70 -8.33
CA VAL A 33 -13.64 -1.84 -9.59
C VAL A 33 -13.90 -3.26 -10.06
N PRO A 34 -14.43 -3.46 -11.29
CA PRO A 34 -14.67 -4.80 -11.80
C PRO A 34 -13.36 -5.59 -11.84
N LEU A 35 -13.46 -6.88 -11.56
CA LEU A 35 -12.30 -7.78 -11.49
C LEU A 35 -11.43 -7.70 -12.76
N GLU A 36 -12.05 -7.55 -13.94
CA GLU A 36 -11.34 -7.36 -15.20
C GLU A 36 -10.42 -6.15 -15.20
N SER A 37 -10.84 -5.02 -14.61
CA SER A 37 -10.02 -3.82 -14.50
C SER A 37 -8.85 -4.01 -13.53
N ILE A 38 -9.00 -4.83 -12.49
CA ILE A 38 -7.92 -5.18 -11.55
C ILE A 38 -6.92 -6.15 -12.17
N SER A 39 -7.43 -7.05 -13.02
CA SER A 39 -6.63 -7.98 -13.79
C SER A 39 -6.01 -7.33 -15.03
N ARG A 40 -6.44 -6.13 -15.42
CA ARG A 40 -5.86 -5.34 -16.52
C ARG A 40 -5.08 -4.15 -15.95
N LYS A 41 -4.32 -3.51 -16.83
CA LYS A 41 -3.66 -2.26 -16.51
C LYS A 41 -4.68 -1.12 -16.47
N SER A 42 -4.86 -0.55 -15.29
CA SER A 42 -5.68 0.62 -15.02
C SER A 42 -4.89 1.66 -14.22
N GLU A 43 -4.88 2.90 -14.69
CA GLU A 43 -4.19 4.03 -14.05
C GLU A 43 -4.77 4.35 -12.67
N ARG A 44 -6.10 4.21 -12.49
CA ARG A 44 -6.76 4.36 -11.18
C ARG A 44 -6.21 3.39 -10.14
N ILE A 45 -6.04 2.13 -10.54
CA ILE A 45 -5.57 1.06 -9.64
C ILE A 45 -4.08 1.26 -9.35
N GLU A 46 -3.29 1.63 -10.36
CA GLU A 46 -1.88 1.97 -10.17
C GLU A 46 -1.72 3.11 -9.17
N SER A 47 -2.45 4.21 -9.36
CA SER A 47 -2.41 5.39 -8.50
C SER A 47 -2.82 5.05 -7.07
N TYR A 48 -3.85 4.23 -6.90
CA TYR A 48 -4.29 3.74 -5.58
C TYR A 48 -3.20 2.91 -4.87
N LEU A 49 -2.56 1.99 -5.60
CA LEU A 49 -1.48 1.16 -5.06
C LEU A 49 -0.24 2.02 -4.72
N ARG A 50 0.11 3.00 -5.55
CA ARG A 50 1.22 3.94 -5.27
C ARG A 50 0.95 4.77 -4.03
N HIS A 51 -0.26 5.31 -3.88
CA HIS A 51 -0.63 6.04 -2.67
C HIS A 51 -0.59 5.13 -1.42
N THR A 52 -1.04 3.88 -1.56
CA THR A 52 -0.96 2.90 -0.47
C THR A 52 0.49 2.62 -0.05
N LEU A 53 1.40 2.49 -1.03
CA LEU A 53 2.83 2.33 -0.78
C LEU A 53 3.44 3.55 -0.10
N GLU A 54 3.14 4.76 -0.59
CA GLU A 54 3.62 6.01 -0.02
C GLU A 54 3.20 6.17 1.46
N VAL A 55 1.92 5.89 1.78
CA VAL A 55 1.42 5.94 3.16
C VAL A 55 2.15 4.92 4.05
N TYR A 56 2.41 3.73 3.52
CA TYR A 56 3.16 2.69 4.24
C TYR A 56 4.61 3.12 4.51
N GLU A 57 5.34 3.59 3.50
CA GLU A 57 6.72 4.07 3.63
C GLU A 57 6.82 5.27 4.58
N ASN A 58 5.89 6.22 4.47
CA ASN A 58 5.81 7.36 5.39
C ASN A 58 5.56 6.93 6.83
N SER A 59 4.71 5.92 7.05
CA SER A 59 4.46 5.37 8.39
C SER A 59 5.73 4.72 8.99
N LEU A 60 6.52 4.02 8.16
CA LEU A 60 7.79 3.42 8.56
C LEU A 60 8.84 4.48 8.89
N ASN A 61 8.96 5.51 8.07
CA ASN A 61 9.87 6.63 8.30
C ASN A 61 9.52 7.36 9.60
N LYS A 62 8.23 7.65 9.83
CA LYS A 62 7.77 8.24 11.09
C LYS A 62 8.05 7.35 12.29
N LYS A 63 7.89 6.03 12.15
CA LYS A 63 8.21 5.06 13.21
C LYS A 63 9.70 5.04 13.52
N LYS A 64 10.57 5.00 12.50
CA LYS A 64 12.03 5.10 12.66
C LYS A 64 12.45 6.41 13.33
N CYS A 65 11.90 7.55 12.90
CA CYS A 65 12.20 8.84 13.53
C CYS A 65 11.81 8.88 15.00
N LYS A 66 10.66 8.30 15.38
CA LYS A 66 10.26 8.18 16.79
C LYS A 66 11.22 7.30 17.58
N THR A 67 11.63 6.15 17.03
CA THR A 67 12.59 5.26 17.71
C THR A 67 13.93 5.94 17.93
N ILE A 68 14.48 6.64 16.93
CA ILE A 68 15.74 7.38 17.07
C ILE A 68 15.60 8.52 18.10
N ALA A 69 14.48 9.24 18.11
CA ALA A 69 14.23 10.30 19.09
C ALA A 69 14.13 9.76 20.52
N GLN A 70 13.47 8.61 20.73
CA GLN A 70 13.41 7.97 22.05
C GLN A 70 14.76 7.38 22.47
N GLU A 71 15.53 6.81 21.55
CA GLU A 71 16.88 6.29 21.84
C GLU A 71 17.86 7.41 22.21
N LYS A 72 17.78 8.58 21.57
CA LYS A 72 18.58 9.76 21.97
C LYS A 72 18.19 10.35 23.32
N LEU A 73 16.93 10.18 23.74
CA LEU A 73 16.42 10.65 25.04
C LEU A 73 16.73 9.67 26.19
N LEU A 74 16.95 8.40 25.85
CA LEU A 74 17.25 7.31 26.79
C LEU A 74 18.74 7.05 27.00
N ARG A 75 19.63 7.71 26.25
CA ARG A 75 21.07 7.67 26.51
C ARG A 75 21.43 8.89 27.39
N PRO A 76 22.01 8.68 28.59
CA PRO A 76 22.39 9.75 29.52
C PRO A 76 23.52 10.64 28.98
#